data_AF-A0A348N5G8-F1
#
_entry.id   AF-A0A348N5G8-F1
#
_cell.length_a   1.000
_cell.length_b   1.000
_cell.length_c   1.000
_cell.angle_alpha   90.00
_cell.angle_beta   90.00
_cell.angle_gamma   90.00
#
_symmetry.space_group_name_H-M   'P 1'
#
loop_
_entity.id
_entity.type
_entity.pdbx_description
1 polymer ?
#
loop_
_entity_poly.entity_id
_entity_poly.type
_entity_poly.pdbx_seq_one_letter_code
_entity_poly.pdbx_strand_id
1 'polypeptide(L)'
;MGEYKAVTTRVRSRTMIMGVGGAGRNIINKLVDENVSNAELVAVNTNKQDLENTNVNNRILIGENLTGGQGAVANPDIGEKSVEESIEEISTVLNDVDVLFLIGGMGKGTATGAVPVIAKAAKEKGIFTVVVATKPMRMEQRSTMRRAE
;
A
#
# COMPACT_ATOMS: atom_id res chain seq x y z
N MET A 1 -45.70 19.72 -19.14
CA MET A 1 -44.70 19.91 -18.08
C MET A 1 -44.05 18.54 -17.89
N GLY A 2 -42.91 18.29 -18.52
CA GLY A 2 -42.30 16.95 -18.59
C GLY A 2 -41.57 16.60 -17.30
N GLU A 3 -41.87 15.44 -16.74
CA GLU A 3 -41.14 14.89 -15.58
C GLU A 3 -39.71 14.51 -15.99
N TYR A 4 -38.73 15.23 -15.46
CA TYR A 4 -37.34 14.79 -15.50
C TYR A 4 -37.15 13.67 -14.47
N LYS A 5 -37.10 12.42 -14.94
CA LYS A 5 -36.59 11.31 -14.12
C LYS A 5 -35.09 11.47 -13.98
N ALA A 6 -34.63 11.82 -12.77
CA ALA A 6 -33.22 11.76 -12.44
C ALA A 6 -32.74 10.31 -12.59
N VAL A 7 -31.93 10.05 -13.60
CA VAL A 7 -31.23 8.78 -13.75
C VAL A 7 -30.06 8.81 -12.77
N THR A 8 -30.30 8.39 -11.53
CA THR A 8 -29.22 8.17 -10.56
C THR A 8 -28.55 6.84 -10.91
N THR A 9 -27.65 6.86 -11.89
CA THR A 9 -26.74 5.73 -12.11
C THR A 9 -25.84 5.63 -10.89
N ARG A 10 -26.00 4.58 -10.11
CA ARG A 10 -25.15 4.29 -8.95
C ARG A 10 -23.78 3.89 -9.50
N VAL A 11 -22.87 4.85 -9.65
CA VAL A 11 -21.48 4.57 -10.03
C VAL A 11 -20.87 3.74 -8.89
N ARG A 12 -20.66 2.44 -9.13
CA ARG A 12 -19.87 1.61 -8.22
C ARG A 12 -18.42 1.98 -8.44
N SER A 13 -17.80 2.59 -7.43
CA SER A 13 -16.38 2.86 -7.43
C SER A 13 -15.64 1.68 -6.78
N ARG A 14 -14.64 1.13 -7.46
CA ARG A 14 -13.72 0.16 -6.86
C ARG A 14 -12.69 0.90 -6.02
N THR A 15 -12.83 0.79 -4.71
CA THR A 15 -11.91 1.36 -3.73
C THR A 15 -10.97 0.27 -3.21
N MET A 16 -9.68 0.59 -3.14
CA MET A 16 -8.64 -0.28 -2.59
C MET A 16 -7.94 0.41 -1.42
N ILE A 17 -7.64 -0.36 -0.37
CA ILE A 17 -6.76 0.03 0.73
C ILE A 17 -5.54 -0.88 0.68
N MET A 18 -4.38 -0.29 0.40
CA MET A 18 -3.11 -1.00 0.28
C MET A 18 -2.18 -0.62 1.45
N GLY A 19 -1.92 -1.58 2.33
CA GLY A 19 -0.98 -1.43 3.45
C GLY A 19 0.41 -1.90 3.07
N VAL A 20 1.41 -1.03 3.20
CA VAL A 20 2.80 -1.31 2.83
C VAL A 20 3.70 -1.42 4.07
N GLY A 21 4.50 -2.49 4.12
CA GLY A 21 5.44 -2.77 5.21
C GLY A 21 4.76 -3.11 6.54
N GLY A 22 5.54 -3.18 7.63
CA GLY A 22 5.05 -3.64 8.92
C GLY A 22 3.93 -2.78 9.54
N ALA A 23 3.97 -1.46 9.38
CA ALA A 23 2.89 -0.58 9.84
C ALA A 23 1.62 -0.76 9.01
N GLY A 24 1.76 -0.86 7.68
CA GLY A 24 0.66 -1.16 6.77
C GLY A 24 -0.01 -2.49 7.10
N ARG A 25 0.77 -3.54 7.37
CA ARG A 25 0.27 -4.85 7.85
C ARG A 25 -0.64 -4.70 9.07
N ASN A 26 -0.18 -3.99 10.10
CA ASN A 26 -0.95 -3.84 11.33
C ASN A 26 -2.30 -3.15 11.06
N ILE A 27 -2.31 -2.15 10.17
CA ILE A 27 -3.53 -1.43 9.78
C ILE A 27 -4.46 -2.34 8.98
N ILE A 28 -3.94 -3.12 8.03
CA ILE A 28 -4.76 -4.07 7.26
C ILE A 28 -5.41 -5.11 8.18
N ASN A 29 -4.66 -5.70 9.12
CA ASN A 29 -5.24 -6.65 10.08
C ASN A 29 -6.35 -5.99 10.90
N LYS A 30 -6.15 -4.74 11.35
CA LYS A 30 -7.15 -4.00 12.10
C LYS A 30 -8.43 -3.75 11.28
N LEU A 31 -8.30 -3.43 10.00
CA LEU A 31 -9.45 -3.23 9.10
C LEU A 31 -10.19 -4.53 8.80
N VAL A 32 -9.48 -5.65 8.71
CA VAL A 32 -10.08 -6.99 8.62
C VAL A 32 -10.89 -7.29 9.88
N ASP A 33 -10.30 -7.07 11.07
CA ASP A 33 -10.97 -7.31 12.36
C ASP A 33 -12.23 -6.44 12.52
N GLU A 34 -12.23 -5.24 11.94
CA GLU A 34 -13.36 -4.30 11.92
C GLU A 34 -14.39 -4.60 10.82
N ASN A 35 -14.20 -5.66 10.02
CA ASN A 35 -15.10 -6.10 8.94
C ASN A 35 -15.38 -5.01 7.89
N VAL A 36 -14.36 -4.26 7.47
CA VAL A 36 -14.49 -3.30 6.37
C VAL A 36 -14.80 -4.04 5.07
N SER A 37 -16.04 -3.91 4.57
CA SER A 37 -16.55 -4.70 3.43
C SER A 37 -16.56 -3.99 2.08
N ASN A 38 -16.39 -2.66 2.09
CA ASN A 38 -16.64 -1.77 0.97
C ASN A 38 -15.34 -1.26 0.30
N ALA A 39 -14.20 -1.83 0.69
CA ALA A 39 -12.92 -1.64 0.04
C ALA A 39 -12.19 -2.97 -0.07
N GLU A 40 -11.45 -3.15 -1.15
CA GLU A 40 -10.52 -4.26 -1.28
C GLU A 40 -9.29 -4.00 -0.41
N LEU A 41 -8.93 -4.97 0.45
CA LEU A 41 -7.77 -4.86 1.33
C LEU A 41 -6.60 -5.61 0.71
N VAL A 42 -5.45 -4.94 0.60
CA VAL A 42 -4.22 -5.50 0.03
C VAL A 42 -3.06 -5.22 0.97
N ALA A 43 -2.21 -6.22 1.20
CA ALA A 43 -0.97 -6.06 1.97
C ALA A 43 0.26 -6.27 1.09
N VAL A 44 1.24 -5.38 1.21
CA VAL A 44 2.47 -5.39 0.43
C VAL A 44 3.66 -5.36 1.38
N ASN A 45 4.60 -6.29 1.23
CA ASN A 45 5.82 -6.29 2.03
C ASN A 45 6.98 -6.99 1.32
N THR A 46 8.20 -6.66 1.71
CA THR A 46 9.42 -7.38 1.33
C THR A 46 9.71 -8.57 2.26
N ASN A 47 9.04 -8.64 3.41
CA ASN A 47 9.23 -9.70 4.40
C ASN A 47 8.08 -10.71 4.30
N LYS A 48 8.42 -11.97 3.99
CA LYS A 48 7.45 -13.05 3.78
C LYS A 48 6.72 -13.44 5.07
N GLN A 49 7.44 -13.52 6.19
CA GLN A 49 6.86 -13.86 7.48
C GLN A 49 5.83 -12.81 7.94
N ASP A 50 6.08 -11.53 7.69
CA ASP A 50 5.11 -10.48 7.95
C ASP A 50 3.82 -10.66 7.13
N LEU A 51 3.93 -11.03 5.85
CA LEU A 51 2.77 -11.30 4.98
C LEU A 51 2.01 -12.56 5.41
N GLU A 52 2.71 -13.61 5.81
CA GLU A 52 2.08 -14.82 6.37
C GLU A 52 1.26 -14.50 7.63
N ASN A 53 1.72 -13.52 8.43
CA ASN A 53 1.02 -13.01 9.61
C ASN A 53 -0.01 -11.89 9.30
N THR A 54 -0.41 -11.72 8.04
CA THR A 54 -1.44 -10.77 7.63
C THR A 54 -2.76 -11.50 7.36
N ASN A 55 -3.85 -11.03 7.98
CA ASN A 55 -5.18 -11.66 7.94
C ASN A 55 -5.98 -11.32 6.68
N VAL A 56 -5.31 -11.18 5.53
CA VAL A 56 -5.94 -10.85 4.25
C VAL A 56 -5.49 -11.81 3.17
N ASN A 57 -6.37 -12.11 2.22
CA ASN A 57 -6.03 -13.02 1.12
C ASN A 57 -5.11 -12.35 0.10
N ASN A 58 -5.37 -11.08 -0.24
CA ASN A 58 -4.59 -10.35 -1.24
C ASN A 58 -3.29 -9.80 -0.62
N ARG A 59 -2.20 -10.54 -0.83
CA ARG A 59 -0.86 -10.28 -0.26
C ARG A 59 0.17 -10.33 -1.37
N ILE A 60 1.01 -9.31 -1.43
CA ILE A 60 2.03 -9.13 -2.46
C ILE A 60 3.40 -9.13 -1.80
N LEU A 61 4.21 -10.14 -2.11
CA LEU A 61 5.62 -10.18 -1.73
C LEU A 61 6.44 -9.45 -2.80
N ILE A 62 6.98 -8.29 -2.46
CA ILE A 62 7.81 -7.51 -3.38
C ILE A 62 9.30 -7.77 -3.16
N GLY A 63 10.09 -7.74 -4.23
CA GLY A 63 11.55 -7.88 -4.16
C GLY A 63 12.03 -9.23 -3.60
N GLU A 64 11.37 -10.32 -3.97
CA GLU A 64 11.77 -11.66 -3.52
C GLU A 64 13.19 -12.00 -4.00
N ASN A 65 13.57 -11.62 -5.22
CA ASN A 65 14.92 -11.88 -5.72
C ASN A 65 15.97 -11.02 -5.02
N LEU A 66 15.63 -9.78 -4.65
CA LEU A 66 16.53 -8.86 -3.94
C LEU A 66 16.71 -9.21 -2.46
N THR A 67 15.67 -9.70 -1.79
CA THR A 67 15.65 -9.84 -0.33
C THR A 67 15.60 -11.28 0.17
N GLY A 68 15.30 -12.25 -0.71
CA GLY A 68 14.99 -13.62 -0.32
C GLY A 68 13.78 -13.71 0.63
N GLY A 69 12.90 -12.71 0.62
CA GLY A 69 11.76 -12.60 1.53
C GLY A 69 12.11 -12.22 2.98
N GLN A 70 13.34 -11.78 3.25
CA GLN A 70 13.78 -11.40 4.61
C GLN A 70 13.47 -9.94 4.98
N GLY A 71 13.15 -9.11 3.99
CA GLY A 71 12.80 -7.70 4.16
C GLY A 71 13.90 -6.73 3.79
N ALA A 72 13.56 -5.44 3.75
CA ALA A 72 14.45 -4.36 3.30
C ALA A 72 15.51 -3.89 4.33
N VAL A 73 15.56 -4.49 5.53
CA VAL A 73 16.55 -4.22 6.60
C VAL A 73 16.80 -2.72 6.85
N ALA A 74 15.72 -1.95 6.99
CA ALA A 74 15.75 -0.50 7.19
C ALA A 74 16.46 0.31 6.07
N ASN A 75 16.62 -0.23 4.86
CA ASN A 75 17.13 0.48 3.70
C ASN A 75 15.99 0.85 2.72
N PRO A 76 15.65 2.15 2.56
CA PRO A 76 14.63 2.60 1.61
C PRO A 76 14.92 2.18 0.17
N ASP A 77 16.18 2.21 -0.26
CA ASP A 77 16.57 1.86 -1.64
C ASP A 77 16.20 0.42 -1.99
N ILE A 78 16.25 -0.48 -1.01
CA ILE A 78 15.80 -1.88 -1.21
C ILE A 78 14.28 -1.90 -1.37
N GLY A 79 13.54 -1.10 -0.58
CA GLY A 79 12.08 -1.00 -0.70
C GLY A 79 11.64 -0.45 -2.06
N GLU A 80 12.32 0.57 -2.57
CA GLU A 80 12.09 1.15 -3.90
C GLU A 80 12.33 0.10 -5.00
N LYS A 81 13.54 -0.48 -5.05
CA LYS A 81 13.91 -1.50 -6.04
C LYS A 81 13.03 -2.75 -5.97
N SER A 82 12.52 -3.09 -4.78
CA SER A 82 11.59 -4.21 -4.62
C SER A 82 10.27 -3.97 -5.35
N VAL A 83 9.77 -2.72 -5.38
CA VAL A 83 8.58 -2.38 -6.17
C VAL A 83 8.91 -2.37 -7.67
N GLU A 84 10.08 -1.86 -8.06
CA GLU A 84 10.50 -1.89 -9.47
C GLU A 84 10.59 -3.32 -10.01
N GLU A 85 11.15 -4.25 -9.23
CA GLU A 85 11.18 -5.69 -9.55
C GLU A 85 9.77 -6.27 -9.72
N SER A 86 8.85 -5.89 -8.84
CA SER A 86 7.47 -6.42 -8.80
C SER A 86 6.44 -5.50 -9.47
N ILE A 87 6.87 -4.62 -10.38
CA ILE A 87 6.02 -3.55 -10.91
C ILE A 87 4.84 -4.08 -11.73
N GLU A 88 5.02 -5.21 -12.42
CA GLU A 88 3.95 -5.85 -13.20
C GLU A 88 2.83 -6.38 -12.31
N GLU A 89 3.18 -7.00 -11.18
CA GLU A 89 2.22 -7.51 -10.20
C GLU A 89 1.46 -6.36 -9.53
N ILE A 90 2.18 -5.33 -9.07
CA ILE A 90 1.59 -4.10 -8.52
C ILE A 90 0.65 -3.45 -9.54
N SER A 91 1.11 -3.32 -10.79
CA SER A 91 0.31 -2.73 -11.86
C SER A 91 -0.96 -3.52 -12.17
N THR A 92 -0.88 -4.84 -12.05
CA THR A 92 -2.01 -5.75 -12.28
C THR A 92 -3.07 -5.59 -11.19
N VAL A 93 -2.64 -5.54 -9.92
CA VAL A 93 -3.54 -5.34 -8.77
C VAL A 93 -4.23 -3.97 -8.83
N LEU A 94 -3.54 -2.95 -9.35
CA LEU A 94 -4.05 -1.60 -9.53
C LEU A 94 -5.00 -1.42 -10.72
N ASN A 95 -5.15 -2.39 -11.62
CA ASN A 95 -6.07 -2.28 -12.75
C ASN A 95 -7.51 -2.11 -12.26
N ASP A 96 -8.31 -1.25 -12.89
CA ASP A 96 -9.72 -0.99 -12.54
C ASP A 96 -9.93 -0.53 -11.09
N VAL A 97 -8.94 0.12 -10.47
CA VAL A 97 -9.11 0.82 -9.18
C VAL A 97 -9.44 2.28 -9.46
N ASP A 98 -10.51 2.80 -8.87
CA ASP A 98 -10.85 4.23 -8.98
C ASP A 98 -10.18 5.04 -7.87
N VAL A 99 -10.16 4.48 -6.66
CA VAL A 99 -9.67 5.13 -5.45
C VAL A 99 -8.69 4.21 -4.73
N LEU A 100 -7.48 4.71 -4.47
CA LEU A 100 -6.44 4.00 -3.71
C LEU A 100 -6.11 4.76 -2.42
N PHE A 101 -6.31 4.11 -1.28
CA PHE A 101 -5.72 4.51 -0.01
C PHE A 101 -4.42 3.74 0.19
N LEU A 102 -3.29 4.40 0.01
CA LEU A 102 -1.96 3.82 0.17
C LEU A 102 -1.41 4.17 1.55
N ILE A 103 -1.21 3.16 2.40
CA ILE A 103 -0.90 3.34 3.82
C ILE A 103 0.48 2.79 4.14
N GLY A 104 1.33 3.55 4.83
CA GLY A 104 2.66 3.09 5.20
C GLY A 104 3.29 3.85 6.37
N GLY A 105 4.16 3.17 7.11
CA GLY A 105 4.97 3.79 8.16
C GLY A 105 6.34 4.19 7.63
N MET A 106 6.60 5.50 7.60
CA MET A 106 7.83 6.05 7.03
C MET A 106 9.03 5.94 7.99
N GLY A 107 10.23 6.00 7.46
CA GLY A 107 11.49 6.05 8.19
C GLY A 107 12.27 4.72 8.29
N LYS A 108 11.62 3.58 7.97
CA LYS A 108 12.28 2.27 7.81
C LYS A 108 12.52 1.95 6.33
N GLY A 109 12.72 0.69 5.96
CA GLY A 109 13.11 0.31 4.59
C GLY A 109 11.92 0.23 3.64
N THR A 110 11.13 -0.83 3.79
CA THR A 110 10.08 -1.22 2.83
C THR A 110 9.12 -0.09 2.49
N ALA A 111 8.37 0.43 3.46
CA ALA A 111 7.33 1.41 3.19
C ALA A 111 7.91 2.74 2.69
N THR A 112 9.03 3.20 3.23
CA THR A 112 9.68 4.46 2.83
C THR A 112 10.07 4.45 1.35
N GLY A 113 10.64 3.34 0.87
CA GLY A 113 11.01 3.21 -0.55
C GLY A 113 9.84 2.84 -1.45
N ALA A 114 8.95 1.96 -0.99
CA ALA A 114 7.88 1.41 -1.82
C ALA A 114 6.71 2.36 -2.03
N VAL A 115 6.29 3.11 -1.00
CA VAL A 115 5.09 3.97 -1.07
C VAL A 115 5.20 5.04 -2.18
N PRO A 116 6.33 5.78 -2.33
CA PRO A 116 6.48 6.74 -3.42
C PRO A 116 6.34 6.12 -4.82
N VAL A 117 6.93 4.94 -5.03
CA VAL A 117 6.90 4.24 -6.32
C VAL A 117 5.49 3.74 -6.65
N ILE A 118 4.81 3.10 -5.69
CA ILE A 118 3.43 2.62 -5.85
C ILE A 118 2.49 3.81 -6.11
N ALA A 119 2.64 4.91 -5.36
CA ALA A 119 1.83 6.12 -5.56
C ALA A 119 2.01 6.70 -6.97
N LYS A 120 3.25 6.70 -7.49
CA LYS A 120 3.53 7.13 -8.85
C LYS A 120 2.85 6.23 -9.88
N ALA A 121 2.98 4.91 -9.75
CA ALA A 121 2.34 3.94 -10.64
C ALA A 121 0.80 4.08 -10.63
N ALA A 122 0.21 4.28 -9.45
CA ALA A 122 -1.23 4.51 -9.32
C ALA A 122 -1.68 5.82 -9.99
N LYS A 123 -0.91 6.89 -9.81
CA LYS A 123 -1.17 8.19 -10.46
C LYS A 123 -1.08 8.09 -11.99
N GLU A 124 -0.10 7.36 -12.52
CA GLU A 124 0.06 7.14 -13.97
C GLU A 124 -1.12 6.35 -14.57
N LYS A 125 -1.77 5.50 -13.78
CA LYS A 125 -3.01 4.80 -14.13
C LYS A 125 -4.28 5.65 -13.98
N GLY A 126 -4.18 6.90 -13.54
CA GLY A 126 -5.33 7.79 -13.35
C GLY A 126 -6.14 7.51 -12.07
N ILE A 127 -5.58 6.76 -11.12
CA ILE A 127 -6.26 6.39 -9.87
C ILE A 127 -6.25 7.58 -8.91
N PHE A 128 -7.40 7.90 -8.31
CA PHE A 128 -7.47 8.89 -7.23
C PHE A 128 -6.77 8.35 -5.98
N THR A 129 -5.52 8.78 -5.77
CA THR A 129 -4.63 8.19 -4.78
C THR A 129 -4.48 9.10 -3.56
N VAL A 130 -4.81 8.57 -2.39
CA VAL A 130 -4.60 9.20 -1.08
C VAL A 130 -3.52 8.43 -0.34
N VAL A 131 -2.43 9.11 0.01
CA VAL A 131 -1.34 8.51 0.79
C VAL A 131 -1.52 8.85 2.27
N VAL A 132 -1.60 7.84 3.12
CA VAL A 132 -1.67 7.96 4.58
C VAL A 132 -0.37 7.45 5.17
N ALA A 133 0.48 8.37 5.63
CA ALA A 133 1.81 8.05 6.15
C ALA A 133 1.93 8.39 7.64
N THR A 134 2.51 7.47 8.42
CA THR A 134 2.90 7.77 9.81
C THR A 134 4.39 8.09 9.87
N LYS A 135 4.76 9.17 10.57
CA LYS A 135 6.17 9.51 10.83
C LYS A 135 6.71 8.80 12.08
N PRO A 136 8.02 8.54 12.13
CA PRO A 136 8.73 8.07 13.32
C PRO A 136 8.43 8.91 14.56
N MET A 137 8.40 8.29 15.74
CA MET A 137 8.31 9.03 17.00
C MET A 137 9.64 9.74 17.28
N ARG A 138 9.62 10.87 17.99
CA ARG A 138 10.83 11.64 18.36
C ARG A 138 11.88 10.85 19.14
N MET A 139 11.51 9.72 19.74
CA MET A 139 12.41 8.81 20.48
C MET A 139 13.12 7.79 19.58
N GLU A 140 12.70 7.63 18.32
CA GLU A 140 13.41 6.80 17.35
C GLU A 140 14.70 7.52 16.87
N GLN A 141 15.63 6.76 16.29
CA GLN A 141 16.93 7.28 15.87
C GLN A 141 16.75 8.48 14.91
N ARG A 142 17.62 9.50 15.02
CA ARG A 142 17.58 10.68 14.15
C ARG A 142 17.64 10.33 12.65
N SER A 143 18.33 9.23 12.30
CA SER A 143 18.40 8.70 10.93
C SER A 143 17.04 8.24 10.39
N THR A 144 16.18 7.68 11.24
CA THR A 144 14.83 7.23 10.88
C THR A 144 13.93 8.42 10.54
N MET A 145 13.99 9.50 11.34
CA MET A 145 13.27 10.76 11.06
C MET A 145 13.69 11.36 9.72
N ARG A 146 15.00 11.44 9.44
CA ARG A 146 15.54 12.00 8.19
C ARG A 146 15.09 11.26 6.93
N ARG A 147 14.84 9.96 7.04
CA ARG A 147 14.35 9.12 5.93
C ARG A 147 12.83 9.25 5.72
N ALA A 148 12.10 9.75 6.71
CA ALA A 148 10.65 9.90 6.67
C ALA A 148 10.19 11.28 6.18
N GLU A 149 11.13 12.22 6.05
CA GLU A 149 10.92 13.55 5.46
C GLU A 149 11.12 13.50 3.96
#